data_AF-A0A517N3A1-F1
#
_entry.id   AF-A0A517N3A1-F1
#
_cell.length_a   1.000
_cell.length_b   1.000
_cell.length_c   1.000
_cell.angle_alpha   90.00
_cell.angle_beta   90.00
_cell.angle_gamma   90.00
#
_symmetry.space_group_name_H-M   'P 1'
#
loop_
_entity.id
_entity.type
_entity.pdbx_description
1 polymer ?
#
loop_
_entity_poly.entity_id
_entity_poly.type
_entity_poly.pdbx_seq_one_letter_code
_entity_poly.pdbx_strand_id
1 'polypeptide(L)'
;MSFVPTADATYRDLIGFPELEAQLGASIPTGAGIEVQQAEAPATNGGYRPDDANSDFTTPPKTITNVTLLTSGTGANANVSGHATNVARNFYGNNTSISPDVNQIGVFHSEDWMAGGMLNTGVMSAGNHVLPETTSARVSNHSWVGLRLNDTNYDAAETLEVLQRTDFVVEEDDLLVVAGVTPFPSNGNINADRPLLKYAFNEISVGLTSGASFPGTRNLSGIYVAGRTGPDIVAPGFVPDNSFAASSFATPMVSASVALLLETGQDGSLSNGMITNRTRVINHAETSEVIKAVLMAGADRKIDNARGDDLTDYVVDTTNNLDIQYGAGQVNIFNSYNILAGGEQDSAEDGGALPISDRGWDYDDSFGGSGGSNSTGTYRFTAGNDDNKIQSTLVWNADIGISGATITADVEDFNLELFDVTISTMVDSSTSVIHNTENISFDGLEAGHLYELRVSSASLADWDYALAWQITGVPEPSTALLAACGLAAISIRRRR
;
A
#
# COMPACT_ATOMS: atom_id res chain seq x y z
N MET A 1 -7.16 39.72 13.12
CA MET A 1 -5.86 39.28 12.55
C MET A 1 -6.18 38.81 11.15
N SER A 2 -5.59 39.44 10.13
CA SER A 2 -5.75 39.02 8.74
C SER A 2 -4.97 37.72 8.57
N PHE A 3 -5.66 36.63 8.25
CA PHE A 3 -5.01 35.42 7.76
C PHE A 3 -4.37 35.77 6.42
N VAL A 4 -3.05 35.76 6.39
CA VAL A 4 -2.29 35.69 5.14
C VAL A 4 -2.47 34.23 4.68
N PRO A 5 -2.93 33.96 3.46
CA PRO A 5 -2.93 32.60 2.94
C PRO A 5 -1.46 32.15 2.91
N THR A 6 -1.14 31.09 3.64
CA THR A 6 0.13 30.38 3.52
C THR A 6 0.20 29.72 2.14
N ALA A 7 1.42 29.45 1.66
CA ALA A 7 1.67 28.76 0.39
C ALA A 7 0.76 27.54 0.22
N ASP A 8 0.28 27.30 -1.00
CA ASP A 8 -0.58 26.18 -1.36
C ASP A 8 0.03 24.85 -0.87
N ALA A 9 -0.61 24.21 0.11
CA ALA A 9 -0.20 22.89 0.59
C ALA A 9 -0.21 21.89 -0.59
N THR A 10 0.89 21.15 -0.74
CA THR A 10 1.09 20.08 -1.71
C THR A 10 0.55 18.76 -1.15
N TYR A 11 0.41 17.70 -1.97
CA TYR A 11 -0.03 16.42 -1.42
C TYR A 11 0.93 15.87 -0.35
N ARG A 12 2.23 16.24 -0.41
CA ARG A 12 3.23 15.90 0.60
C ARG A 12 2.77 16.30 2.00
N ASP A 13 2.18 17.48 2.12
CA ASP A 13 1.68 18.04 3.38
C ASP A 13 0.47 17.26 3.93
N LEU A 14 -0.23 16.52 3.08
CA LEU A 14 -1.43 15.77 3.47
C LEU A 14 -1.12 14.33 3.90
N ILE A 15 0.07 13.82 3.55
CA ILE A 15 0.44 12.43 3.81
C ILE A 15 1.50 12.29 4.90
N GLY A 16 1.70 13.31 5.74
CA GLY A 16 2.66 13.29 6.85
C GLY A 16 4.13 13.48 6.44
N PHE A 17 4.42 13.88 5.19
CA PHE A 17 5.81 14.02 4.76
C PHE A 17 6.60 15.14 5.47
N PRO A 18 6.02 16.33 5.78
CA PRO A 18 6.74 17.37 6.52
C PRO A 18 7.19 16.94 7.92
N GLU A 19 6.38 16.14 8.62
CA GLU A 19 6.72 15.56 9.91
C GLU A 19 7.91 14.61 9.78
N LEU A 20 7.94 13.80 8.71
CA LEU A 20 9.06 12.91 8.41
C LEU A 20 10.33 13.70 8.06
N GLU A 21 10.22 14.75 7.25
CA GLU A 21 11.33 15.67 6.95
C GLU A 21 11.86 16.34 8.22
N ALA A 22 10.99 16.75 9.13
CA ALA A 22 11.37 17.33 10.41
C ALA A 22 12.10 16.34 11.32
N GLN A 23 11.70 15.06 11.30
CA GLN A 23 12.33 14.00 12.09
C GLN A 23 13.71 13.61 11.55
N LEU A 24 13.83 13.36 10.24
CA LEU A 24 15.03 12.74 9.64
C LEU A 24 16.00 13.73 9.02
N GLY A 25 15.52 14.92 8.65
CA GLY A 25 16.30 15.92 7.93
C GLY A 25 16.92 15.33 6.66
N ALA A 26 18.25 15.45 6.53
CA ALA A 26 18.98 14.95 5.37
C ALA A 26 19.06 13.41 5.26
N SER A 27 18.60 12.68 6.28
CA SER A 27 18.58 11.20 6.28
C SER A 27 17.25 10.63 5.79
N ILE A 28 16.32 11.48 5.34
CA ILE A 28 15.05 11.02 4.80
C ILE A 28 15.31 10.15 3.56
N PRO A 29 14.72 8.95 3.45
CA PRO A 29 14.81 8.16 2.23
C PRO A 29 14.10 8.89 1.09
N THR A 30 14.60 8.68 -0.13
CA THR A 30 14.25 9.42 -1.35
C THR A 30 13.84 8.49 -2.50
N GLY A 31 13.70 7.19 -2.24
CA GLY A 31 13.56 6.12 -3.22
C GLY A 31 14.85 5.83 -4.00
N ALA A 32 16.01 6.23 -3.48
CA ALA A 32 17.30 5.99 -4.12
C ALA A 32 17.57 4.49 -4.26
N GLY A 33 18.06 4.07 -5.43
CA GLY A 33 18.36 2.66 -5.69
C GLY A 33 17.12 1.78 -5.96
N ILE A 34 15.91 2.32 -5.88
CA ILE A 34 14.69 1.60 -6.22
C ILE A 34 14.36 1.78 -7.70
N GLU A 35 14.35 0.67 -8.44
CA GLU A 35 13.90 0.63 -9.84
C GLU A 35 12.37 0.46 -9.89
N VAL A 36 11.72 1.19 -10.80
CA VAL A 36 10.24 1.21 -10.87
C VAL A 36 9.72 1.01 -12.29
N GLN A 37 8.46 0.60 -12.38
CA GLN A 37 7.68 0.54 -13.61
C GLN A 37 6.48 1.48 -13.53
N GLN A 38 6.16 2.13 -14.64
CA GLN A 38 4.90 2.84 -14.84
C GLN A 38 4.22 2.28 -16.08
N ALA A 39 3.08 1.61 -15.88
CA ALA A 39 2.25 1.09 -16.96
C ALA A 39 1.02 1.97 -17.12
N GLU A 40 0.74 2.42 -18.35
CA GLU A 40 -0.36 3.34 -18.63
C GLU A 40 -1.23 2.86 -19.79
N ALA A 41 -2.54 3.09 -19.65
CA ALA A 41 -3.45 2.98 -20.77
C ALA A 41 -3.19 4.11 -21.78
N PRO A 42 -3.28 3.86 -23.10
CA PRO A 42 -3.02 4.88 -24.09
C PRO A 42 -4.08 5.99 -24.03
N ALA A 43 -3.63 7.23 -24.00
CA ALA A 43 -4.47 8.39 -24.23
C ALA A 43 -5.01 8.39 -25.67
N THR A 44 -5.94 9.29 -25.99
CA THR A 44 -6.57 9.36 -27.34
C THR A 44 -5.56 9.59 -28.48
N ASN A 45 -4.40 10.18 -28.19
CA ASN A 45 -3.29 10.35 -29.15
C ASN A 45 -2.39 9.10 -29.27
N GLY A 46 -2.77 8.00 -28.62
CA GLY A 46 -1.98 6.77 -28.48
C GLY A 46 -0.82 6.87 -27.49
N GLY A 47 -0.65 8.00 -26.80
CA GLY A 47 0.47 8.21 -25.88
C GLY A 47 0.23 7.60 -24.50
N TYR A 48 1.25 6.98 -23.95
CA TYR A 48 1.24 6.34 -22.63
C TYR A 48 2.49 6.67 -21.81
N ARG A 49 3.52 7.26 -22.42
CA ARG A 49 4.75 7.61 -21.69
C ARG A 49 4.73 9.03 -21.16
N PRO A 50 5.43 9.30 -20.04
CA PRO A 50 5.66 10.66 -19.59
C PRO A 50 6.53 11.45 -20.58
N ASP A 51 6.42 12.78 -20.49
CA ASP A 51 7.31 13.73 -21.17
C ASP A 51 8.66 13.78 -20.45
N ASP A 52 9.66 13.08 -20.96
CA ASP A 52 11.03 13.06 -20.44
C ASP A 52 11.73 14.43 -20.53
N ALA A 53 11.21 15.38 -21.32
CA ALA A 53 11.68 16.76 -21.35
C ALA A 53 11.07 17.65 -20.25
N ASN A 54 10.13 17.14 -19.45
CA ASN A 54 9.56 17.89 -18.34
C ASN A 54 10.67 18.31 -17.34
N SER A 55 10.62 19.56 -16.87
CA SER A 55 11.62 20.09 -15.93
C SER A 55 11.76 19.27 -14.65
N ASP A 56 10.69 18.56 -14.26
CA ASP A 56 10.66 17.72 -13.07
C ASP A 56 11.44 16.39 -13.22
N PHE A 57 11.94 16.09 -14.43
CA PHE A 57 12.71 14.87 -14.70
C PHE A 57 14.11 15.14 -15.28
N THR A 58 14.49 16.41 -15.46
CA THR A 58 15.72 16.77 -16.18
C THR A 58 16.87 17.18 -15.28
N THR A 59 16.61 17.62 -14.04
CA THR A 59 17.64 18.04 -13.08
C THR A 59 17.31 17.58 -11.65
N PRO A 60 17.95 16.51 -11.13
CA PRO A 60 18.82 15.57 -11.86
C PRO A 60 18.05 14.80 -12.95
N PRO A 61 18.74 14.29 -14.00
CA PRO A 61 18.07 13.57 -15.08
C PRO A 61 17.58 12.19 -14.63
N LYS A 62 16.36 11.83 -15.05
CA LYS A 62 15.77 10.49 -14.89
C LYS A 62 16.04 9.63 -16.11
N THR A 63 16.25 8.33 -15.91
CA THR A 63 16.35 7.34 -16.98
C THR A 63 14.99 6.71 -17.21
N ILE A 64 14.21 7.29 -18.12
CA ILE A 64 12.87 6.80 -18.49
C ILE A 64 13.00 5.98 -19.78
N THR A 65 12.85 4.67 -19.66
CA THR A 65 13.01 3.72 -20.77
C THR A 65 11.66 3.14 -21.16
N ASN A 66 11.27 3.28 -22.42
CA ASN A 66 10.14 2.52 -22.94
C ASN A 66 10.55 1.05 -23.11
N VAL A 67 9.92 0.17 -22.34
CA VAL A 67 10.19 -1.28 -22.34
C VAL A 67 9.10 -2.09 -23.06
N THR A 68 8.11 -1.39 -23.64
CA THR A 68 7.01 -2.01 -24.39
C THR A 68 7.52 -2.83 -25.58
N LEU A 69 7.10 -4.09 -25.69
CA LEU A 69 7.50 -5.02 -26.75
C LEU A 69 6.52 -5.10 -27.94
N LEU A 70 5.28 -4.64 -27.79
CA LEU A 70 4.32 -4.57 -28.90
C LEU A 70 4.86 -3.71 -30.08
N THR A 71 5.19 -4.36 -31.21
CA THR A 71 5.75 -3.67 -32.40
C THR A 71 4.75 -3.38 -33.54
N SER A 72 3.48 -3.79 -33.46
CA SER A 72 2.52 -3.51 -34.56
C SER A 72 1.05 -3.64 -34.18
N GLY A 73 0.21 -2.70 -34.65
CA GLY A 73 -1.21 -2.96 -34.91
C GLY A 73 -2.20 -1.90 -34.43
N THR A 74 -2.16 -1.50 -33.16
CA THR A 74 -3.27 -0.71 -32.56
C THR A 74 -2.91 0.25 -31.41
N GLY A 75 -1.65 0.49 -31.02
CA GLY A 75 -1.43 1.38 -29.86
C GLY A 75 0.00 1.69 -29.41
N ALA A 76 1.01 0.97 -29.90
CA ALA A 76 2.41 1.17 -29.45
C ALA A 76 3.10 2.43 -30.02
N ASN A 77 2.37 3.54 -30.17
CA ASN A 77 3.03 4.82 -30.34
C ASN A 77 3.53 5.23 -28.95
N ALA A 78 4.84 5.24 -28.74
CA ALA A 78 5.46 5.79 -27.52
C ALA A 78 5.36 7.33 -27.49
N ASN A 79 4.17 7.86 -27.79
CA ASN A 79 3.87 9.27 -27.72
C ASN A 79 3.77 9.69 -26.25
N VAL A 80 4.08 10.96 -26.01
CA VAL A 80 3.90 11.58 -24.71
C VAL A 80 2.42 11.69 -24.36
N SER A 81 2.10 11.38 -23.10
CA SER A 81 0.81 11.59 -22.46
C SER A 81 0.96 12.58 -21.30
N GLY A 82 0.12 13.61 -21.30
CA GLY A 82 0.07 14.57 -20.19
C GLY A 82 -0.47 13.93 -18.90
N HIS A 83 -1.31 12.90 -19.01
CA HIS A 83 -1.75 12.11 -17.86
C HIS A 83 -0.56 11.32 -17.28
N ALA A 84 0.12 10.53 -18.10
CA ALA A 84 1.30 9.76 -17.69
C ALA A 84 2.41 10.65 -17.12
N THR A 85 2.57 11.86 -17.66
CA THR A 85 3.50 12.87 -17.12
C THR A 85 3.13 13.29 -15.71
N ASN A 86 1.85 13.52 -15.40
CA ASN A 86 1.45 13.91 -14.04
C ASN A 86 1.50 12.72 -13.06
N VAL A 87 1.21 11.51 -13.51
CA VAL A 87 1.45 10.29 -12.73
C VAL A 87 2.92 10.18 -12.36
N ALA A 88 3.81 10.32 -13.35
CA ALA A 88 5.25 10.30 -13.18
C ALA A 88 5.76 11.36 -12.20
N ARG A 89 5.17 12.57 -12.22
CA ARG A 89 5.52 13.64 -11.27
C ARG A 89 5.20 13.24 -9.83
N ASN A 90 3.99 12.74 -9.55
CA ASN A 90 3.63 12.25 -8.22
C ASN A 90 4.42 11.00 -7.79
N PHE A 91 4.89 10.19 -8.74
CA PHE A 91 5.60 8.95 -8.42
C PHE A 91 7.10 9.19 -8.19
N TYR A 92 7.79 9.86 -9.11
CA TYR A 92 9.25 10.00 -9.10
C TYR A 92 9.74 11.37 -9.58
N GLY A 93 8.87 12.40 -9.63
CA GLY A 93 9.28 13.77 -9.97
C GLY A 93 10.29 14.34 -8.98
N ASN A 94 11.32 15.04 -9.46
CA ASN A 94 12.41 15.59 -8.65
C ASN A 94 11.94 16.58 -7.57
N ASN A 95 10.92 17.39 -7.88
CA ASN A 95 10.44 18.44 -6.99
C ASN A 95 9.09 18.11 -6.37
N THR A 96 8.32 17.22 -7.01
CA THR A 96 6.93 16.96 -6.65
C THR A 96 6.73 15.65 -5.91
N SER A 97 7.56 14.63 -6.15
CA SER A 97 7.47 13.36 -5.45
C SER A 97 8.12 13.40 -4.07
N ILE A 98 7.69 12.50 -3.19
CA ILE A 98 8.40 12.14 -1.95
C ILE A 98 9.57 11.18 -2.19
N SER A 99 9.67 10.61 -3.40
CA SER A 99 10.73 9.70 -3.84
C SER A 99 11.50 10.28 -5.03
N PRO A 100 12.17 11.45 -4.84
CA PRO A 100 12.80 12.19 -5.92
C PRO A 100 14.08 11.56 -6.47
N ASP A 101 14.64 10.51 -5.86
CA ASP A 101 15.87 9.85 -6.33
C ASP A 101 15.63 8.49 -7.01
N VAL A 102 14.37 8.07 -7.17
CA VAL A 102 13.97 7.01 -8.11
C VAL A 102 14.38 7.43 -9.52
N ASN A 103 15.41 6.82 -10.10
CA ASN A 103 16.03 7.32 -11.33
C ASN A 103 16.08 6.31 -12.48
N GLN A 104 15.68 5.06 -12.25
CA GLN A 104 15.56 4.01 -13.26
C GLN A 104 14.09 3.61 -13.39
N ILE A 105 13.50 3.95 -14.55
CA ILE A 105 12.06 3.81 -14.79
C ILE A 105 11.83 3.05 -16.09
N GLY A 106 11.14 1.90 -16.00
CA GLY A 106 10.55 1.21 -17.13
C GLY A 106 9.13 1.74 -17.39
N VAL A 107 8.82 2.09 -18.64
CA VAL A 107 7.48 2.53 -19.04
C VAL A 107 6.84 1.52 -19.97
N PHE A 108 5.64 1.09 -19.60
CA PHE A 108 4.85 0.13 -20.35
C PHE A 108 3.56 0.75 -20.91
N HIS A 109 3.20 0.30 -22.11
CA HIS A 109 1.81 0.28 -22.52
C HIS A 109 1.08 -0.78 -21.69
N SER A 110 -0.08 -0.45 -21.10
CA SER A 110 -0.80 -1.35 -20.18
C SER A 110 -1.11 -2.72 -20.80
N GLU A 111 -1.54 -2.76 -22.05
CA GLU A 111 -1.83 -4.03 -22.75
C GLU A 111 -0.58 -4.89 -22.94
N ASP A 112 0.59 -4.28 -23.16
CA ASP A 112 1.84 -5.03 -23.31
C ASP A 112 2.29 -5.61 -21.98
N TRP A 113 2.20 -4.83 -20.90
CA TRP A 113 2.50 -5.30 -19.55
C TRP A 113 1.63 -6.51 -19.17
N MET A 114 0.32 -6.47 -19.41
CA MET A 114 -0.53 -7.63 -19.13
C MET A 114 -0.30 -8.80 -20.11
N ALA A 115 0.09 -8.52 -21.36
CA ALA A 115 0.40 -9.52 -22.36
C ALA A 115 1.89 -9.91 -22.30
N GLY A 116 2.56 -9.99 -23.44
CA GLY A 116 3.92 -10.54 -23.55
C GLY A 116 5.06 -9.67 -23.00
N GLY A 117 4.76 -8.51 -22.41
CA GLY A 117 5.75 -7.60 -21.84
C GLY A 117 6.08 -7.89 -20.37
N MET A 118 5.11 -8.39 -19.58
CA MET A 118 5.34 -8.77 -18.19
C MET A 118 4.55 -10.02 -17.79
N LEU A 119 3.21 -9.96 -17.75
CA LEU A 119 2.42 -11.05 -17.15
C LEU A 119 2.30 -12.31 -18.02
N ASN A 120 2.54 -12.22 -19.32
CA ASN A 120 2.36 -13.32 -20.27
C ASN A 120 0.93 -13.90 -20.27
N THR A 121 -0.09 -13.06 -20.06
CA THR A 121 -1.51 -13.49 -20.03
C THR A 121 -1.92 -14.15 -21.35
N GLY A 122 -2.53 -15.34 -21.28
CA GLY A 122 -2.96 -16.12 -22.44
C GLY A 122 -1.83 -16.67 -23.30
N VAL A 123 -0.56 -16.47 -22.91
CA VAL A 123 0.60 -16.94 -23.66
C VAL A 123 0.90 -18.40 -23.32
N MET A 124 0.89 -19.25 -24.34
CA MET A 124 1.13 -20.69 -24.24
C MET A 124 2.34 -21.10 -25.09
N SER A 125 3.18 -21.99 -24.56
CA SER A 125 4.29 -22.63 -25.29
C SER A 125 4.22 -24.14 -25.11
N ALA A 126 4.16 -24.87 -26.24
CA ALA A 126 4.04 -26.34 -26.26
C ALA A 126 2.90 -26.91 -25.39
N GLY A 127 1.80 -26.15 -25.25
CA GLY A 127 0.64 -26.55 -24.44
C GLY A 127 0.74 -26.18 -22.95
N ASN A 128 1.78 -25.47 -22.53
CA ASN A 128 1.95 -24.99 -21.16
C ASN A 128 1.86 -23.46 -21.10
N HIS A 129 1.36 -22.92 -19.98
CA HIS A 129 1.42 -21.50 -19.69
C HIS A 129 2.87 -21.04 -19.61
N VAL A 130 3.15 -19.89 -20.23
CA VAL A 130 4.41 -19.18 -20.02
C VAL A 130 4.28 -18.38 -18.73
N LEU A 131 5.27 -18.51 -17.84
CA LEU A 131 5.33 -17.75 -16.60
C LEU A 131 5.44 -16.24 -16.89
N PRO A 132 4.97 -15.37 -15.98
CA PRO A 132 5.33 -13.96 -16.02
C PRO A 132 6.84 -13.77 -16.12
N GLU A 133 7.25 -12.75 -16.89
CA GLU A 133 8.62 -12.29 -16.99
C GLU A 133 9.14 -11.83 -15.63
N THR A 134 10.46 -11.82 -15.47
CA THR A 134 11.11 -11.30 -14.27
C THR A 134 11.60 -9.88 -14.48
N THR A 135 11.69 -9.09 -13.41
CA THR A 135 12.16 -7.70 -13.48
C THR A 135 13.05 -7.33 -12.30
N SER A 136 13.95 -6.37 -12.51
CA SER A 136 14.73 -5.72 -11.46
C SER A 136 13.94 -4.62 -10.73
N ALA A 137 12.84 -4.14 -11.32
CA ALA A 137 11.93 -3.22 -10.67
C ALA A 137 11.34 -3.82 -9.39
N ARG A 138 10.99 -2.96 -8.43
CA ARG A 138 10.33 -3.34 -7.17
C ARG A 138 8.93 -2.78 -7.01
N VAL A 139 8.57 -1.76 -7.80
CA VAL A 139 7.25 -1.14 -7.77
C VAL A 139 6.72 -1.03 -9.18
N SER A 140 5.49 -1.47 -9.43
CA SER A 140 4.77 -1.23 -10.68
C SER A 140 3.52 -0.39 -10.41
N ASN A 141 3.51 0.83 -10.93
CA ASN A 141 2.37 1.73 -10.84
C ASN A 141 1.40 1.53 -12.01
N HIS A 142 0.11 1.37 -11.68
CA HIS A 142 -0.99 1.21 -12.64
C HIS A 142 -2.08 2.24 -12.39
N SER A 143 -1.90 3.44 -12.96
CA SER A 143 -2.82 4.58 -12.78
C SER A 143 -3.97 4.61 -13.80
N TRP A 144 -4.46 3.43 -14.17
CA TRP A 144 -5.54 3.20 -15.14
C TRP A 144 -6.43 2.06 -14.64
N VAL A 145 -7.58 1.90 -15.27
CA VAL A 145 -8.54 0.84 -14.95
C VAL A 145 -9.05 0.18 -16.23
N GLY A 146 -9.48 -1.08 -16.15
CA GLY A 146 -9.99 -1.78 -17.33
C GLY A 146 -10.87 -2.99 -17.02
N LEU A 147 -11.55 -3.49 -18.06
CA LEU A 147 -12.41 -4.67 -18.01
C LEU A 147 -11.70 -5.96 -18.42
N ARG A 148 -10.62 -5.87 -19.21
CA ARG A 148 -9.80 -6.97 -19.74
C ARG A 148 -8.62 -6.43 -20.56
N LEU A 149 -7.82 -7.31 -21.18
CA LEU A 149 -6.56 -6.96 -21.88
C LEU A 149 -6.65 -5.79 -22.84
N ASN A 150 -7.75 -5.63 -23.59
CA ASN A 150 -7.93 -4.53 -24.56
C ASN A 150 -9.13 -3.62 -24.24
N ASP A 151 -9.66 -3.70 -23.01
CA ASP A 151 -10.83 -2.96 -22.49
C ASP A 151 -12.11 -2.99 -23.38
N THR A 152 -12.28 -3.99 -24.25
CA THR A 152 -13.48 -4.08 -25.14
C THR A 152 -14.44 -5.20 -24.73
N ASN A 153 -15.59 -4.89 -24.14
CA ASN A 153 -16.49 -5.87 -23.51
C ASN A 153 -15.83 -6.59 -22.32
N TYR A 154 -16.63 -6.96 -21.33
CA TYR A 154 -16.14 -7.66 -20.15
C TYR A 154 -15.94 -9.16 -20.44
N ASP A 155 -14.81 -9.71 -20.00
CA ASP A 155 -14.51 -11.16 -20.03
C ASP A 155 -13.94 -11.59 -18.67
N ALA A 156 -14.73 -12.38 -17.93
CA ALA A 156 -14.37 -12.80 -16.58
C ALA A 156 -13.19 -13.77 -16.53
N ALA A 157 -13.00 -14.60 -17.57
CA ALA A 157 -11.91 -15.60 -17.58
C ALA A 157 -10.56 -14.92 -17.87
N GLU A 158 -10.53 -14.02 -18.85
CA GLU A 158 -9.34 -13.22 -19.16
C GLU A 158 -8.99 -12.27 -17.99
N THR A 159 -10.00 -11.65 -17.36
CA THR A 159 -9.80 -10.84 -16.16
C THR A 159 -9.16 -11.67 -15.04
N LEU A 160 -9.73 -12.85 -14.75
CA LEU A 160 -9.24 -13.73 -13.70
C LEU A 160 -7.77 -14.13 -13.92
N GLU A 161 -7.39 -14.50 -15.16
CA GLU A 161 -6.00 -14.86 -15.45
C GLU A 161 -5.04 -13.68 -15.23
N VAL A 162 -5.44 -12.44 -15.58
CA VAL A 162 -4.61 -11.25 -15.30
C VAL A 162 -4.42 -11.05 -13.79
N LEU A 163 -5.48 -11.22 -13.00
CA LEU A 163 -5.40 -11.07 -11.54
C LEU A 163 -4.51 -12.15 -10.92
N GLN A 164 -4.69 -13.41 -11.29
CA GLN A 164 -3.85 -14.52 -10.85
C GLN A 164 -2.37 -14.28 -11.19
N ARG A 165 -2.08 -13.78 -12.39
CA ARG A 165 -0.69 -13.47 -12.78
C ARG A 165 -0.13 -12.24 -12.07
N THR A 166 -0.99 -11.30 -11.67
CA THR A 166 -0.62 -10.16 -10.84
C THR A 166 -0.24 -10.64 -9.45
N ASP A 167 -1.09 -11.47 -8.84
CA ASP A 167 -0.82 -12.10 -7.54
C ASP A 167 0.48 -12.91 -7.57
N PHE A 168 0.69 -13.69 -8.64
CA PHE A 168 1.91 -14.44 -8.87
C PHE A 168 3.17 -13.58 -8.85
N VAL A 169 3.20 -12.43 -9.55
CA VAL A 169 4.44 -11.62 -9.60
C VAL A 169 4.68 -10.84 -8.31
N VAL A 170 3.64 -10.57 -7.52
CA VAL A 170 3.84 -10.01 -6.19
C VAL A 170 4.46 -11.08 -5.30
N GLU A 171 3.88 -12.28 -5.28
CA GLU A 171 4.30 -13.39 -4.43
C GLU A 171 5.68 -13.95 -4.79
N GLU A 172 5.92 -14.23 -6.07
CA GLU A 172 7.12 -14.95 -6.50
C GLU A 172 8.32 -14.04 -6.83
N ASP A 173 8.09 -12.74 -7.02
CA ASP A 173 9.14 -11.77 -7.38
C ASP A 173 9.24 -10.53 -6.49
N ASP A 174 8.33 -10.35 -5.52
CA ASP A 174 8.22 -9.12 -4.72
C ASP A 174 8.14 -7.85 -5.57
N LEU A 175 7.40 -7.93 -6.67
CA LEU A 175 7.02 -6.76 -7.44
C LEU A 175 5.75 -6.15 -6.83
N LEU A 176 5.89 -5.10 -6.02
CA LEU A 176 4.74 -4.39 -5.46
C LEU A 176 3.93 -3.72 -6.57
N VAL A 177 2.78 -4.30 -6.90
CA VAL A 177 1.83 -3.75 -7.86
C VAL A 177 0.89 -2.80 -7.13
N VAL A 178 0.87 -1.54 -7.56
CA VAL A 178 0.01 -0.50 -6.98
C VAL A 178 -1.00 -0.05 -8.04
N ALA A 179 -2.27 -0.32 -7.81
CA ALA A 179 -3.33 -0.20 -8.82
C ALA A 179 -4.40 0.83 -8.41
N GLY A 180 -4.78 1.69 -9.34
CA GLY A 180 -5.87 2.66 -9.12
C GLY A 180 -7.24 2.00 -9.14
N VAL A 181 -8.14 2.46 -8.26
CA VAL A 181 -9.54 2.03 -8.26
C VAL A 181 -10.38 2.91 -9.20
N THR A 182 -11.42 2.32 -9.79
CA THR A 182 -12.37 3.05 -10.64
C THR A 182 -13.06 4.14 -9.82
N PRO A 183 -13.20 5.38 -10.32
CA PRO A 183 -14.01 6.38 -9.65
C PRO A 183 -15.47 5.94 -9.55
N PHE A 184 -16.08 6.05 -8.37
CA PHE A 184 -17.49 5.68 -8.20
C PHE A 184 -18.37 6.72 -8.88
N PRO A 185 -19.22 6.35 -9.85
CA PRO A 185 -20.06 7.33 -10.52
C PRO A 185 -21.13 7.83 -9.55
N SER A 186 -21.39 9.14 -9.56
CA SER A 186 -22.37 9.78 -8.67
C SER A 186 -23.81 9.26 -8.82
N ASN A 187 -24.11 8.51 -9.88
CA ASN A 187 -25.40 7.86 -10.08
C ASN A 187 -25.51 6.47 -9.42
N GLY A 188 -24.48 6.02 -8.70
CA GLY A 188 -24.46 4.72 -8.03
C GLY A 188 -24.45 3.52 -8.99
N ASN A 189 -24.10 3.72 -10.26
CA ASN A 189 -24.10 2.64 -11.23
C ASN A 189 -22.97 1.66 -10.94
N ILE A 190 -23.31 0.54 -10.28
CA ILE A 190 -22.36 -0.52 -10.01
C ILE A 190 -21.69 -0.97 -11.32
N ASN A 191 -22.38 -1.09 -12.45
CA ASN A 191 -21.81 -1.59 -13.71
C ASN A 191 -20.69 -0.71 -14.30
N ALA A 192 -20.37 0.43 -13.70
CA ALA A 192 -19.20 1.23 -14.06
C ALA A 192 -17.87 0.62 -13.59
N ASP A 193 -17.92 -0.36 -12.66
CA ASP A 193 -16.74 -1.01 -12.10
C ASP A 193 -15.82 -1.62 -13.16
N ARG A 194 -14.51 -1.48 -12.94
CA ARG A 194 -13.45 -2.01 -13.79
C ARG A 194 -12.55 -2.89 -12.91
N PRO A 195 -12.66 -4.22 -13.02
CA PRO A 195 -12.04 -5.16 -12.08
C PRO A 195 -10.55 -5.40 -12.32
N LEU A 196 -9.98 -5.02 -13.46
CA LEU A 196 -8.56 -5.29 -13.70
C LEU A 196 -7.67 -4.68 -12.64
N LEU A 197 -6.69 -5.49 -12.21
CA LEU A 197 -5.67 -5.24 -11.20
C LEU A 197 -6.18 -5.01 -9.79
N LYS A 198 -7.22 -4.20 -9.57
CA LYS A 198 -7.73 -3.88 -8.22
C LYS A 198 -8.47 -5.02 -7.49
N TYR A 199 -8.58 -6.18 -8.13
CA TYR A 199 -9.25 -7.39 -7.61
C TYR A 199 -8.24 -8.51 -7.37
N ALA A 200 -6.94 -8.25 -7.46
CA ALA A 200 -5.95 -9.21 -7.02
C ALA A 200 -6.01 -9.28 -5.46
N PHE A 201 -5.25 -10.16 -4.86
CA PHE A 201 -5.06 -10.20 -3.40
C PHE A 201 -3.81 -9.43 -2.97
N ASN A 202 -2.74 -9.55 -3.76
CA ASN A 202 -1.39 -9.19 -3.35
C ASN A 202 -1.02 -7.77 -3.79
N GLU A 203 -1.83 -7.13 -4.63
CA GLU A 203 -1.67 -5.72 -5.00
C GLU A 203 -1.99 -4.76 -3.84
N ILE A 204 -1.60 -3.50 -4.01
CA ILE A 204 -2.10 -2.39 -3.20
C ILE A 204 -3.07 -1.59 -4.05
N SER A 205 -4.37 -1.75 -3.78
CA SER A 205 -5.43 -1.03 -4.47
C SER A 205 -5.67 0.35 -3.84
N VAL A 206 -5.65 1.40 -4.68
CA VAL A 206 -5.62 2.80 -4.22
C VAL A 206 -6.86 3.56 -4.66
N GLY A 207 -7.59 4.07 -3.67
CA GLY A 207 -8.73 4.96 -3.86
C GLY A 207 -8.40 6.43 -3.58
N LEU A 208 -9.46 7.24 -3.59
CA LEU A 208 -9.47 8.66 -3.28
C LEU A 208 -9.94 8.92 -1.86
N THR A 209 -9.24 9.81 -1.16
CA THR A 209 -9.64 10.31 0.17
C THR A 209 -11.06 10.92 0.16
N SER A 210 -11.53 11.40 -0.99
CA SER A 210 -12.89 11.92 -1.16
C SER A 210 -14.00 10.87 -1.03
N GLY A 211 -13.65 9.59 -0.95
CA GLY A 211 -14.62 8.48 -0.98
C GLY A 211 -15.21 8.25 -2.37
N ALA A 212 -14.76 8.96 -3.40
CA ALA A 212 -15.26 8.80 -4.77
C ALA A 212 -14.64 7.59 -5.50
N SER A 213 -14.50 6.46 -4.82
CA SER A 213 -13.87 5.23 -5.34
C SER A 213 -14.86 4.08 -5.35
N PHE A 214 -14.81 3.21 -6.34
CA PHE A 214 -15.72 2.07 -6.40
C PHE A 214 -15.46 1.10 -5.24
N PRO A 215 -16.43 0.87 -4.33
CA PRO A 215 -16.20 0.04 -3.17
C PRO A 215 -16.29 -1.45 -3.53
N GLY A 216 -15.38 -2.21 -2.93
CA GLY A 216 -15.35 -3.66 -2.91
C GLY A 216 -15.14 -4.37 -4.25
N THR A 217 -15.27 -5.69 -4.18
CA THR A 217 -15.05 -6.62 -5.31
C THR A 217 -16.31 -7.38 -5.73
N ARG A 218 -16.26 -7.99 -6.91
CA ARG A 218 -17.31 -8.87 -7.46
C ARG A 218 -16.81 -10.29 -7.61
N ASN A 219 -17.76 -11.20 -7.64
CA ASN A 219 -17.49 -12.61 -7.86
C ASN A 219 -17.00 -12.87 -9.30
N LEU A 220 -15.79 -13.42 -9.41
CA LEU A 220 -15.20 -13.96 -10.63
C LEU A 220 -15.26 -15.49 -10.60
N SER A 221 -14.33 -16.13 -9.87
CA SER A 221 -14.23 -17.58 -9.69
C SER A 221 -13.22 -17.92 -8.59
N GLY A 222 -13.25 -19.16 -8.08
CA GLY A 222 -12.31 -19.63 -7.06
C GLY A 222 -12.34 -18.74 -5.82
N ILE A 223 -11.15 -18.31 -5.38
CA ILE A 223 -10.96 -17.39 -4.24
C ILE A 223 -11.38 -15.95 -4.55
N TYR A 224 -11.50 -15.56 -5.83
CA TYR A 224 -11.86 -14.20 -6.25
C TYR A 224 -13.38 -13.97 -6.17
N VAL A 225 -13.85 -13.78 -4.94
CA VAL A 225 -15.27 -13.64 -4.60
C VAL A 225 -15.69 -12.18 -4.45
N ALA A 226 -17.00 -11.95 -4.35
CA ALA A 226 -17.53 -10.61 -4.09
C ALA A 226 -17.36 -10.20 -2.61
N GLY A 227 -17.30 -8.89 -2.37
CA GLY A 227 -17.38 -8.32 -1.02
C GLY A 227 -16.05 -8.19 -0.30
N ARG A 228 -14.92 -8.53 -0.94
CA ARG A 228 -13.62 -8.09 -0.42
C ARG A 228 -13.53 -6.57 -0.48
N THR A 229 -12.94 -5.96 0.54
CA THR A 229 -12.59 -4.55 0.64
C THR A 229 -11.68 -4.16 -0.51
N GLY A 230 -11.95 -2.99 -1.08
CA GLY A 230 -11.23 -2.42 -2.21
C GLY A 230 -11.77 -1.01 -2.38
N PRO A 231 -10.97 0.04 -2.13
CA PRO A 231 -9.51 0.06 -2.02
C PRO A 231 -8.94 -0.53 -0.72
N ASP A 232 -7.66 -0.88 -0.71
CA ASP A 232 -6.87 -1.20 0.49
C ASP A 232 -6.51 0.08 1.27
N ILE A 233 -6.23 1.16 0.53
CA ILE A 233 -5.80 2.46 1.08
C ILE A 233 -6.28 3.61 0.18
N VAL A 234 -6.44 4.81 0.74
CA VAL A 234 -6.76 6.01 -0.04
C VAL A 234 -5.65 7.05 0.01
N ALA A 235 -5.62 7.91 -1.01
CA ALA A 235 -4.77 9.11 -1.01
C ALA A 235 -5.51 10.31 -1.63
N PRO A 236 -5.05 11.55 -1.39
CA PRO A 236 -5.74 12.76 -1.86
C PRO A 236 -5.91 12.84 -3.38
N GLY A 237 -4.93 12.32 -4.12
CA GLY A 237 -4.98 12.21 -5.57
C GLY A 237 -4.87 13.53 -6.34
N PHE A 238 -4.28 14.57 -5.78
CA PHE A 238 -4.03 15.83 -6.50
C PHE A 238 -2.96 15.69 -7.57
N VAL A 239 -3.16 16.36 -8.70
CA VAL A 239 -2.07 16.65 -9.65
C VAL A 239 -1.19 17.75 -9.06
N PRO A 240 0.15 17.69 -9.25
CA PRO A 240 1.01 18.79 -8.83
C PRO A 240 0.59 20.12 -9.46
N ASP A 241 0.64 21.18 -8.65
CA ASP A 241 0.35 22.57 -9.04
C ASP A 241 -1.12 22.86 -9.42
N ASN A 242 -2.05 21.95 -9.18
CA ASN A 242 -3.49 22.24 -9.33
C ASN A 242 -4.35 21.46 -8.32
N SER A 243 -5.67 21.70 -8.35
CA SER A 243 -6.62 21.10 -7.41
C SER A 243 -7.44 19.96 -8.01
N PHE A 244 -7.08 19.44 -9.19
CA PHE A 244 -7.77 18.29 -9.79
C PHE A 244 -7.35 17.01 -9.06
N ALA A 245 -8.32 16.28 -8.54
CA ALA A 245 -8.12 15.01 -7.87
C ALA A 245 -8.70 13.83 -8.66
N ALA A 246 -7.93 12.75 -8.81
CA ALA A 246 -8.39 11.49 -9.41
C ALA A 246 -7.62 10.29 -8.84
N SER A 247 -8.21 9.09 -8.86
CA SER A 247 -7.55 7.88 -8.37
C SER A 247 -6.24 7.61 -9.11
N SER A 248 -6.18 7.88 -10.42
CA SER A 248 -4.94 7.85 -11.21
C SER A 248 -3.80 8.72 -10.66
N PHE A 249 -4.10 9.74 -9.86
CA PHE A 249 -3.09 10.61 -9.26
C PHE A 249 -2.89 10.30 -7.77
N ALA A 250 -3.77 9.50 -7.16
CA ALA A 250 -3.61 8.93 -5.82
C ALA A 250 -2.67 7.73 -5.85
N THR A 251 -2.85 6.82 -6.81
CA THR A 251 -2.00 5.64 -7.03
C THR A 251 -0.50 5.96 -7.00
N PRO A 252 0.03 6.96 -7.75
CA PRO A 252 1.46 7.27 -7.73
C PRO A 252 1.96 7.86 -6.40
N MET A 253 1.10 8.46 -5.58
CA MET A 253 1.50 8.93 -4.24
C MET A 253 1.79 7.74 -3.31
N VAL A 254 0.96 6.70 -3.39
CA VAL A 254 1.19 5.44 -2.68
C VAL A 254 2.38 4.70 -3.28
N SER A 255 2.55 4.66 -4.61
CA SER A 255 3.74 4.07 -5.23
C SER A 255 5.03 4.78 -4.80
N ALA A 256 5.01 6.11 -4.68
CA ALA A 256 6.16 6.86 -4.15
C ALA A 256 6.43 6.47 -2.68
N SER A 257 5.39 6.32 -1.87
CA SER A 257 5.50 5.86 -0.48
C SER A 257 6.12 4.47 -0.38
N VAL A 258 5.70 3.53 -1.24
CA VAL A 258 6.29 2.20 -1.38
C VAL A 258 7.79 2.31 -1.71
N ALA A 259 8.18 3.14 -2.69
CA ALA A 259 9.60 3.29 -3.04
C ALA A 259 10.45 3.87 -1.88
N LEU A 260 9.90 4.80 -1.10
CA LEU A 260 10.57 5.35 0.09
C LEU A 260 10.76 4.27 1.17
N LEU A 261 9.73 3.47 1.42
CA LEU A 261 9.78 2.38 2.40
C LEU A 261 10.72 1.26 1.95
N LEU A 262 10.77 0.93 0.65
CA LEU A 262 11.71 -0.05 0.12
C LEU A 262 13.17 0.39 0.28
N GLU A 263 13.50 1.66 0.05
CA GLU A 263 14.85 2.16 0.36
C GLU A 263 15.15 2.01 1.87
N THR A 264 14.17 2.27 2.72
CA THR A 264 14.33 2.10 4.18
C THR A 264 14.58 0.63 4.52
N GLY A 265 13.81 -0.30 3.94
CA GLY A 265 13.92 -1.74 4.19
C GLY A 265 15.21 -2.38 3.68
N GLN A 266 15.99 -1.70 2.83
CA GLN A 266 17.32 -2.18 2.44
C GLN A 266 18.33 -2.16 3.60
N ASP A 267 18.06 -1.42 4.68
CA ASP A 267 18.83 -1.54 5.91
C ASP A 267 18.53 -2.88 6.58
N GLY A 268 19.38 -3.88 6.31
CA GLY A 268 19.26 -5.22 6.90
C GLY A 268 19.36 -5.27 8.43
N SER A 269 19.64 -4.16 9.13
CA SER A 269 19.48 -4.11 10.59
C SER A 269 18.03 -4.00 11.04
N LEU A 270 17.10 -3.72 10.13
CA LEU A 270 15.67 -3.71 10.38
C LEU A 270 15.04 -5.10 10.30
N SER A 271 15.74 -6.11 9.77
CA SER A 271 15.21 -7.45 9.56
C SER A 271 15.95 -8.53 10.35
N ASN A 272 15.22 -9.53 10.79
CA ASN A 272 15.72 -10.75 11.43
C ASN A 272 15.96 -11.87 10.39
N GLY A 273 15.50 -11.70 9.15
CA GLY A 273 15.76 -12.62 8.05
C GLY A 273 15.76 -12.01 6.65
N MET A 274 15.88 -12.91 5.67
CA MET A 274 15.85 -12.60 4.24
C MET A 274 15.19 -13.76 3.50
N ILE A 275 14.38 -13.45 2.49
CA ILE A 275 13.85 -14.46 1.56
C ILE A 275 14.57 -14.38 0.21
N THR A 276 14.51 -15.47 -0.57
CA THR A 276 15.05 -15.51 -1.93
C THR A 276 13.94 -15.77 -2.92
N ASN A 277 13.64 -14.78 -3.74
CA ASN A 277 12.66 -14.89 -4.81
C ASN A 277 13.34 -15.27 -6.13
N ARG A 278 12.60 -15.32 -7.25
CA ARG A 278 13.15 -15.81 -8.53
C ARG A 278 14.30 -14.95 -9.08
N THR A 279 14.48 -13.74 -8.59
CA THR A 279 15.45 -12.75 -9.12
C THR A 279 16.52 -12.31 -8.12
N ARG A 280 16.21 -12.30 -6.83
CA ARG A 280 17.07 -11.66 -5.82
C ARG A 280 16.83 -12.19 -4.41
N VAL A 281 17.73 -11.82 -3.52
CA VAL A 281 17.55 -11.93 -2.07
C VAL A 281 17.01 -10.58 -1.58
N ILE A 282 16.01 -10.60 -0.71
CA ILE A 282 15.42 -9.41 -0.11
C ILE A 282 15.39 -9.56 1.41
N ASN A 283 15.54 -8.44 2.13
CA ASN A 283 15.28 -8.43 3.56
C ASN A 283 13.78 -8.55 3.81
N HIS A 284 13.38 -9.11 4.96
CA HIS A 284 11.95 -9.15 5.35
C HIS A 284 11.30 -7.76 5.32
N ALA A 285 12.04 -6.70 5.67
CA ALA A 285 11.57 -5.31 5.64
C ALA A 285 11.16 -4.83 4.23
N GLU A 286 11.55 -5.54 3.20
CA GLU A 286 11.26 -5.23 1.80
C GLU A 286 10.15 -6.11 1.22
N THR A 287 9.64 -7.11 1.93
CA THR A 287 8.63 -8.04 1.39
C THR A 287 7.32 -7.32 1.13
N SER A 288 6.57 -7.83 0.15
CA SER A 288 5.32 -7.22 -0.29
C SER A 288 4.30 -7.06 0.86
N GLU A 289 4.23 -8.08 1.71
CA GLU A 289 3.36 -8.22 2.88
C GLU A 289 3.71 -7.17 3.92
N VAL A 290 5.01 -7.04 4.26
CA VAL A 290 5.48 -6.07 5.25
C VAL A 290 5.18 -4.66 4.78
N ILE A 291 5.51 -4.33 3.53
CA ILE A 291 5.26 -2.99 2.99
C ILE A 291 3.76 -2.67 2.95
N LYS A 292 2.90 -3.63 2.54
CA LYS A 292 1.44 -3.46 2.55
C LYS A 292 0.91 -3.31 3.98
N ALA A 293 1.34 -4.16 4.91
CA ALA A 293 0.95 -4.11 6.33
C ALA A 293 1.33 -2.77 6.97
N VAL A 294 2.56 -2.31 6.75
CA VAL A 294 3.09 -1.04 7.27
C VAL A 294 2.34 0.17 6.73
N LEU A 295 1.98 0.16 5.43
CA LEU A 295 1.17 1.23 4.83
C LEU A 295 -0.23 1.29 5.45
N MET A 296 -0.87 0.13 5.60
CA MET A 296 -2.23 0.04 6.13
C MET A 296 -2.31 0.32 7.63
N ALA A 297 -1.40 -0.22 8.44
CA ALA A 297 -1.31 0.05 9.87
C ALA A 297 -0.96 1.51 10.15
N GLY A 298 -0.15 2.13 9.28
CA GLY A 298 0.27 3.53 9.33
C GLY A 298 -0.80 4.54 8.90
N ALA A 299 -1.85 4.11 8.19
CA ALA A 299 -2.84 5.00 7.59
C ALA A 299 -3.70 5.75 8.62
N ASP A 300 -4.03 7.00 8.29
CA ASP A 300 -4.94 7.82 9.07
C ASP A 300 -6.39 7.48 8.74
N ARG A 301 -7.11 7.00 9.76
CA ARG A 301 -8.55 6.70 9.72
C ARG A 301 -9.44 7.90 10.08
N LYS A 302 -8.82 9.06 10.28
CA LYS A 302 -9.49 10.34 10.48
C LYS A 302 -8.52 11.48 10.20
N ILE A 303 -8.90 12.39 9.30
CA ILE A 303 -8.08 13.55 8.95
C ILE A 303 -8.97 14.80 8.82
N ASP A 304 -8.38 15.94 9.15
CA ASP A 304 -8.87 17.28 8.82
C ASP A 304 -7.79 17.90 7.93
N ASN A 305 -7.93 17.67 6.62
CA ASN A 305 -6.97 18.11 5.63
C ASN A 305 -7.10 19.62 5.47
N ALA A 306 -6.03 20.36 5.77
CA ALA A 306 -5.99 21.81 5.59
C ALA A 306 -6.31 22.25 4.14
N ARG A 307 -6.15 21.34 3.17
CA ARG A 307 -6.59 21.45 1.78
C ARG A 307 -6.94 20.07 1.23
N GLY A 308 -8.13 19.95 0.65
CA GLY A 308 -8.61 18.72 0.01
C GLY A 308 -9.85 18.16 0.67
N ASP A 309 -10.16 16.90 0.40
CA ASP A 309 -11.26 16.21 1.06
C ASP A 309 -10.80 15.65 2.41
N ASP A 310 -11.67 15.75 3.41
CA ASP A 310 -11.44 15.18 4.74
C ASP A 310 -11.96 13.74 4.80
N LEU A 311 -11.38 12.96 5.70
CA LEU A 311 -11.84 11.62 6.05
C LEU A 311 -12.55 11.72 7.40
N THR A 312 -13.86 12.00 7.36
CA THR A 312 -14.65 12.29 8.57
C THR A 312 -15.67 11.22 8.93
N ASP A 313 -15.96 10.31 8.00
CA ASP A 313 -17.02 9.31 8.08
C ASP A 313 -16.52 7.87 7.96
N TYR A 314 -15.21 7.64 8.15
CA TYR A 314 -14.63 6.30 8.22
C TYR A 314 -15.38 5.44 9.24
N VAL A 315 -15.85 4.28 8.81
CA VAL A 315 -16.57 3.31 9.62
C VAL A 315 -16.12 1.90 9.29
N VAL A 316 -15.94 1.08 10.31
CA VAL A 316 -15.67 -0.35 10.12
C VAL A 316 -16.97 -1.04 9.70
N ASP A 317 -17.04 -1.50 8.45
CA ASP A 317 -18.25 -2.12 7.87
C ASP A 317 -17.98 -3.41 7.07
N THR A 318 -16.74 -3.91 7.12
CA THR A 318 -16.30 -5.18 6.52
C THR A 318 -15.81 -6.17 7.57
N THR A 319 -15.70 -7.45 7.20
CA THR A 319 -15.31 -8.52 8.13
C THR A 319 -13.81 -8.59 8.42
N ASN A 320 -12.98 -7.93 7.60
CA ASN A 320 -11.56 -7.71 7.90
C ASN A 320 -11.29 -6.39 8.63
N ASN A 321 -12.34 -5.84 9.27
CA ASN A 321 -12.32 -4.63 10.08
C ASN A 321 -11.84 -3.35 9.37
N LEU A 322 -12.13 -3.25 8.08
CA LEU A 322 -11.90 -2.04 7.29
C LEU A 322 -13.21 -1.32 6.94
N ASP A 323 -13.05 -0.10 6.46
CA ASP A 323 -14.10 0.62 5.75
C ASP A 323 -14.10 0.21 4.28
N ILE A 324 -15.24 -0.21 3.73
CA ILE A 324 -15.32 -0.68 2.35
C ILE A 324 -15.02 0.41 1.31
N GLN A 325 -15.20 1.68 1.68
CA GLN A 325 -15.03 2.84 0.83
C GLN A 325 -13.61 3.42 0.91
N TYR A 326 -12.99 3.35 2.10
CA TYR A 326 -11.70 3.98 2.38
C TYR A 326 -10.55 3.00 2.69
N GLY A 327 -10.83 1.70 2.73
CA GLY A 327 -9.85 0.69 3.10
C GLY A 327 -9.32 0.92 4.51
N ALA A 328 -7.99 0.98 4.67
CA ALA A 328 -7.30 1.30 5.92
C ALA A 328 -7.30 2.81 6.27
N GLY A 329 -7.72 3.69 5.36
CA GLY A 329 -7.68 5.14 5.53
C GLY A 329 -6.67 5.82 4.60
N GLN A 330 -6.38 7.09 4.87
CA GLN A 330 -5.44 7.86 4.05
C GLN A 330 -3.99 7.49 4.37
N VAL A 331 -3.17 7.28 3.34
CA VAL A 331 -1.72 7.06 3.52
C VAL A 331 -1.07 8.16 4.36
N ASN A 332 -0.28 7.74 5.36
CA ASN A 332 0.56 8.63 6.18
C ASN A 332 1.98 8.06 6.25
N ILE A 333 2.88 8.63 5.46
CA ILE A 333 4.25 8.12 5.30
C ILE A 333 5.10 8.31 6.55
N PHE A 334 4.78 9.28 7.41
CA PHE A 334 5.46 9.44 8.69
C PHE A 334 5.17 8.27 9.63
N ASN A 335 3.91 7.86 9.73
CA ASN A 335 3.53 6.71 10.54
C ASN A 335 4.13 5.42 9.97
N SER A 336 3.93 5.17 8.67
CA SER A 336 4.45 3.98 8.00
C SER A 336 5.98 3.87 8.11
N TYR A 337 6.73 4.96 7.88
CA TYR A 337 8.18 4.94 8.06
C TYR A 337 8.57 4.55 9.49
N ASN A 338 7.93 5.15 10.50
CA ASN A 338 8.27 4.87 11.90
C ASN A 338 7.85 3.47 12.36
N ILE A 339 6.86 2.85 11.71
CA ILE A 339 6.54 1.43 11.92
C ILE A 339 7.67 0.57 11.36
N LEU A 340 8.04 0.76 10.08
CA LEU A 340 9.11 -0.01 9.44
C LEU A 340 10.46 0.14 10.15
N ALA A 341 10.82 1.39 10.49
CA ALA A 341 12.04 1.73 11.21
C ALA A 341 12.04 1.26 12.68
N GLY A 342 10.89 0.81 13.20
CA GLY A 342 10.79 0.11 14.48
C GLY A 342 11.50 -1.25 14.46
N GLY A 343 11.76 -1.80 13.26
CA GLY A 343 12.41 -3.08 13.05
C GLY A 343 11.50 -4.27 13.31
N GLU A 344 11.92 -5.41 12.79
CA GLU A 344 11.28 -6.71 12.94
C GLU A 344 11.33 -7.18 14.39
N GLN A 345 10.18 -7.62 14.90
CA GLN A 345 9.96 -8.07 16.27
C GLN A 345 9.12 -9.34 16.27
N ASP A 346 9.83 -10.47 16.22
CA ASP A 346 9.26 -11.80 16.08
C ASP A 346 8.19 -12.10 17.14
N SER A 347 7.27 -12.99 16.79
CA SER A 347 6.30 -13.57 17.71
C SER A 347 6.97 -14.28 18.90
N ALA A 348 6.25 -14.40 20.03
CA ALA A 348 6.75 -15.12 21.19
C ALA A 348 7.04 -16.61 20.89
N GLU A 349 6.26 -17.20 19.98
CA GLU A 349 6.37 -18.58 19.53
C GLU A 349 7.63 -18.83 18.71
N ASP A 350 8.14 -17.79 18.03
CA ASP A 350 9.39 -17.82 17.25
C ASP A 350 10.60 -17.32 18.05
N GLY A 351 10.41 -17.10 19.35
CA GLY A 351 11.46 -16.71 20.29
C GLY A 351 11.71 -15.21 20.38
N GLY A 352 10.79 -14.41 19.84
CA GLY A 352 10.84 -12.96 19.89
C GLY A 352 10.84 -12.39 21.31
N ALA A 353 11.43 -11.21 21.44
CA ALA A 353 11.54 -10.51 22.72
C ALA A 353 10.20 -9.88 23.11
N LEU A 354 9.79 -10.07 24.37
CA LEU A 354 8.62 -9.41 24.95
C LEU A 354 9.04 -8.46 26.09
N PRO A 355 8.37 -7.29 26.23
CA PRO A 355 7.30 -6.79 25.37
C PRO A 355 7.81 -6.28 24.02
N ILE A 356 6.93 -6.26 23.02
CA ILE A 356 7.17 -5.52 21.77
C ILE A 356 7.15 -4.01 22.04
N SER A 357 7.79 -3.27 21.15
CA SER A 357 7.82 -1.80 21.14
C SER A 357 6.50 -1.23 20.60
N ASP A 358 6.26 0.06 20.86
CA ASP A 358 5.03 0.75 20.45
C ASP A 358 4.84 0.78 18.93
N ARG A 359 5.92 0.66 18.16
CA ARG A 359 5.89 0.58 16.70
C ARG A 359 6.81 -0.56 16.27
N GLY A 360 6.37 -1.31 15.27
CA GLY A 360 7.12 -2.44 14.77
C GLY A 360 6.30 -3.27 13.81
N TRP A 361 6.94 -4.31 13.32
CA TRP A 361 6.35 -5.29 12.44
C TRP A 361 7.01 -6.64 12.66
N ASP A 362 6.42 -7.70 12.13
CA ASP A 362 6.97 -9.04 12.06
C ASP A 362 6.72 -9.62 10.66
N TYR A 363 7.62 -10.49 10.22
CA TYR A 363 7.43 -11.35 9.06
C TYR A 363 7.77 -12.78 9.46
N ASP A 364 6.74 -13.60 9.60
CA ASP A 364 6.86 -15.02 9.90
C ASP A 364 6.91 -15.77 8.57
N ASP A 365 8.03 -16.43 8.28
CA ASP A 365 8.27 -17.10 6.99
C ASP A 365 7.69 -18.52 6.92
N SER A 366 7.12 -19.01 8.02
CA SER A 366 6.54 -20.35 8.13
C SER A 366 5.54 -20.40 9.28
N PHE A 367 4.27 -20.17 8.96
CA PHE A 367 3.15 -20.15 9.89
C PHE A 367 2.01 -21.11 9.49
N GLY A 368 1.23 -21.56 10.46
CA GLY A 368 -0.01 -22.31 10.25
C GLY A 368 -0.02 -23.74 10.81
N GLY A 369 1.01 -24.17 11.52
CA GLY A 369 1.04 -25.46 12.23
C GLY A 369 1.42 -26.69 11.38
N SER A 370 1.69 -26.53 10.08
CA SER A 370 2.29 -27.56 9.22
C SER A 370 3.82 -27.46 9.24
N GLY A 371 4.55 -28.49 8.80
CA GLY A 371 6.01 -28.40 8.66
C GLY A 371 6.81 -28.25 9.97
N GLY A 372 6.16 -28.03 11.11
CA GLY A 372 6.80 -27.66 12.38
C GLY A 372 6.62 -26.18 12.76
N SER A 373 5.89 -25.40 11.95
CA SER A 373 5.53 -24.02 12.28
C SER A 373 4.61 -23.92 13.49
N ASN A 374 4.62 -22.75 14.12
CA ASN A 374 3.57 -22.29 15.02
C ASN A 374 2.24 -22.14 14.26
N SER A 375 1.12 -22.22 14.97
CA SER A 375 -0.22 -21.89 14.44
C SER A 375 -0.84 -20.69 15.18
N THR A 376 -0.03 -20.03 16.00
CA THR A 376 -0.39 -18.85 16.78
C THR A 376 0.87 -18.01 16.95
N GLY A 377 0.78 -16.73 16.62
CA GLY A 377 1.84 -15.75 16.85
C GLY A 377 1.35 -14.72 17.86
N THR A 378 2.06 -14.57 18.97
CA THR A 378 1.67 -13.73 20.10
C THR A 378 2.64 -12.56 20.28
N TYR A 379 2.10 -11.33 20.27
CA TYR A 379 2.86 -10.09 20.45
C TYR A 379 2.30 -9.33 21.64
N ARG A 380 3.13 -9.12 22.67
CA ARG A 380 2.65 -8.60 23.96
C ARG A 380 3.20 -7.22 24.25
N PHE A 381 2.33 -6.30 24.66
CA PHE A 381 2.71 -4.94 25.07
C PHE A 381 1.94 -4.52 26.32
N THR A 382 2.46 -3.51 27.03
CA THR A 382 1.74 -2.86 28.13
C THR A 382 1.42 -1.44 27.71
N ALA A 383 0.15 -1.03 27.75
CA ALA A 383 -0.22 0.32 27.38
C ALA A 383 0.40 1.33 28.36
N GLY A 384 1.11 2.32 27.82
CA GLY A 384 1.64 3.46 28.56
C GLY A 384 0.55 4.37 29.11
N ASN A 385 0.96 5.40 29.86
CA ASN A 385 0.00 6.37 30.44
C ASN A 385 -0.68 7.24 29.39
N ASP A 386 0.03 7.50 28.29
CA ASP A 386 -0.46 8.33 27.20
C ASP A 386 -1.07 7.49 26.07
N ASP A 387 -0.80 6.18 26.04
CA ASP A 387 -1.31 5.26 25.02
C ASP A 387 -2.80 5.00 25.23
N ASN A 388 -3.56 5.18 24.16
CA ASN A 388 -4.98 4.87 24.19
C ASN A 388 -5.51 4.27 22.89
N LYS A 389 -4.66 4.17 21.86
CA LYS A 389 -5.03 3.66 20.54
C LYS A 389 -4.00 2.64 20.05
N ILE A 390 -4.49 1.57 19.45
CA ILE A 390 -3.69 0.66 18.62
C ILE A 390 -4.28 0.56 17.22
N GLN A 391 -3.41 0.60 16.23
CA GLN A 391 -3.70 0.22 14.85
C GLN A 391 -2.75 -0.90 14.47
N SER A 392 -3.30 -2.00 13.97
CA SER A 392 -2.50 -3.09 13.43
C SER A 392 -3.14 -3.67 12.18
N THR A 393 -2.29 -4.19 11.29
CA THR A 393 -2.70 -4.85 10.06
C THR A 393 -1.85 -6.10 9.88
N LEU A 394 -2.54 -7.23 9.72
CA LEU A 394 -2.01 -8.51 9.27
C LEU A 394 -2.21 -8.60 7.76
N VAL A 395 -1.20 -9.08 7.03
CA VAL A 395 -1.23 -9.29 5.58
C VAL A 395 -0.55 -10.62 5.27
N TRP A 396 -1.12 -11.39 4.36
CA TRP A 396 -0.46 -12.53 3.72
C TRP A 396 -0.80 -12.50 2.24
N ASN A 397 -0.02 -13.14 1.40
CA ASN A 397 -0.31 -13.21 -0.02
C ASN A 397 -1.16 -14.45 -0.38
N ALA A 398 -1.93 -14.36 -1.45
CA ALA A 398 -2.47 -15.53 -2.14
C ALA A 398 -1.37 -16.21 -2.97
N ASP A 399 -1.29 -17.54 -2.89
CA ASP A 399 -0.35 -18.36 -3.66
C ASP A 399 -0.96 -18.73 -5.00
N ILE A 400 -0.18 -18.56 -6.06
CA ILE A 400 -0.59 -18.84 -7.43
C ILE A 400 0.33 -19.89 -8.05
N GLY A 401 -0.17 -21.11 -8.17
CA GLY A 401 0.53 -22.17 -8.87
C GLY A 401 0.33 -22.08 -10.38
N ILE A 402 1.38 -21.71 -11.15
CA ILE A 402 1.38 -21.82 -12.62
C ILE A 402 2.23 -23.03 -13.03
N SER A 403 1.57 -24.13 -13.42
CA SER A 403 2.26 -25.37 -13.80
C SER A 403 1.59 -26.07 -14.98
N GLY A 404 2.37 -26.26 -16.05
CA GLY A 404 1.87 -26.89 -17.27
C GLY A 404 0.69 -26.10 -17.86
N ALA A 405 -0.45 -26.76 -18.03
CA ALA A 405 -1.67 -26.15 -18.59
C ALA A 405 -2.65 -25.63 -17.51
N THR A 406 -2.21 -25.52 -16.26
CA THR A 406 -3.06 -25.20 -15.12
C THR A 406 -2.55 -23.97 -14.37
N ILE A 407 -3.48 -23.11 -13.96
CA ILE A 407 -3.27 -22.05 -12.96
C ILE A 407 -4.16 -22.39 -11.76
N THR A 408 -3.56 -22.53 -10.59
CA THR A 408 -4.26 -22.67 -9.29
C THR A 408 -4.09 -21.40 -8.48
N ALA A 409 -5.03 -21.15 -7.57
CA ALA A 409 -4.97 -20.01 -6.68
C ALA A 409 -5.56 -20.42 -5.33
N ASP A 410 -4.79 -20.25 -4.27
CA ASP A 410 -5.15 -20.56 -2.90
C ASP A 410 -4.83 -19.35 -1.99
N VAL A 411 -5.57 -19.21 -0.90
CA VAL A 411 -5.34 -18.18 0.12
C VAL A 411 -5.73 -18.77 1.46
N GLU A 412 -4.87 -18.61 2.47
CA GLU A 412 -5.14 -19.12 3.81
C GLU A 412 -6.11 -18.22 4.60
N ASP A 413 -6.65 -18.77 5.69
CA ASP A 413 -7.55 -18.08 6.62
C ASP A 413 -6.82 -17.83 7.95
N PHE A 414 -6.30 -16.60 8.07
CA PHE A 414 -5.67 -16.09 9.28
C PHE A 414 -6.57 -15.09 9.98
N ASN A 415 -6.50 -15.07 11.31
CA ASN A 415 -7.33 -14.25 12.17
C ASN A 415 -6.44 -13.39 13.07
N LEU A 416 -6.88 -12.16 13.35
CA LEU A 416 -6.20 -11.22 14.22
C LEU A 416 -7.08 -10.85 15.41
N GLU A 417 -6.58 -11.04 16.63
CA GLU A 417 -7.28 -10.70 17.87
C GLU A 417 -6.47 -9.72 18.71
N LEU A 418 -7.15 -8.80 19.39
CA LEU A 418 -6.59 -8.00 20.49
C LEU A 418 -7.20 -8.47 21.80
N PHE A 419 -6.35 -8.94 22.70
CA PHE A 419 -6.75 -9.51 24.00
C PHE A 419 -6.17 -8.70 25.15
N ASP A 420 -7.02 -8.19 26.04
CA ASP A 420 -6.60 -7.62 27.33
C ASP A 420 -6.38 -8.75 28.33
N VAL A 421 -5.10 -9.05 28.59
CA VAL A 421 -4.68 -10.12 29.48
C VAL A 421 -5.01 -9.78 30.94
N THR A 422 -4.97 -8.50 31.30
CA THR A 422 -5.19 -8.00 32.67
C THR A 422 -6.58 -8.39 33.18
N ILE A 423 -7.59 -8.22 32.32
CA ILE A 423 -8.98 -8.53 32.61
C ILE A 423 -9.47 -9.80 31.91
N SER A 424 -8.59 -10.50 31.20
CA SER A 424 -8.88 -11.76 30.50
C SER A 424 -10.04 -11.65 29.50
N THR A 425 -10.04 -10.61 28.66
CA THR A 425 -11.11 -10.31 27.72
C THR A 425 -10.55 -10.02 26.33
N MET A 426 -11.15 -10.61 25.29
CA MET A 426 -10.91 -10.18 23.90
C MET A 426 -11.63 -8.85 23.68
N VAL A 427 -10.88 -7.81 23.33
CA VAL A 427 -11.41 -6.45 23.18
C VAL A 427 -11.72 -6.09 21.73
N ASP A 428 -11.04 -6.72 20.78
CA ASP A 428 -11.32 -6.60 19.35
C ASP A 428 -10.85 -7.86 18.59
N SER A 429 -11.42 -8.10 17.41
CA SER A 429 -11.06 -9.24 16.55
C SER A 429 -11.43 -8.99 15.10
N SER A 430 -10.63 -9.51 14.18
CA SER A 430 -10.82 -9.46 12.73
C SER A 430 -10.64 -10.88 12.18
N THR A 431 -11.68 -11.41 11.54
CA THR A 431 -11.81 -12.86 11.25
C THR A 431 -12.46 -13.12 9.89
N SER A 432 -11.93 -12.52 8.84
CA SER A 432 -12.48 -12.61 7.51
C SER A 432 -12.07 -13.88 6.77
N VAL A 433 -13.06 -14.62 6.26
CA VAL A 433 -12.82 -15.83 5.48
C VAL A 433 -12.60 -15.58 3.97
N ILE A 434 -12.53 -14.31 3.55
CA ILE A 434 -12.43 -13.93 2.13
C ILE A 434 -11.35 -12.91 1.84
N HIS A 435 -10.68 -12.35 2.84
CA HIS A 435 -9.59 -11.39 2.65
C HIS A 435 -8.25 -12.05 2.93
N ASN A 436 -7.18 -11.41 2.46
CA ASN A 436 -5.81 -11.70 2.84
C ASN A 436 -5.22 -10.62 3.75
N THR A 437 -6.10 -9.90 4.44
CA THR A 437 -5.73 -8.90 5.44
C THR A 437 -6.69 -8.98 6.61
N GLU A 438 -6.19 -8.73 7.81
CA GLU A 438 -6.99 -8.54 9.02
C GLU A 438 -6.54 -7.28 9.75
N ASN A 439 -7.46 -6.51 10.32
CA ASN A 439 -7.14 -5.17 10.83
C ASN A 439 -7.74 -4.95 12.23
N ILE A 440 -7.04 -4.19 13.06
CA ILE A 440 -7.56 -3.70 14.33
C ILE A 440 -7.41 -2.19 14.41
N SER A 441 -8.46 -1.53 14.90
CA SER A 441 -8.52 -0.08 15.13
C SER A 441 -9.16 0.19 16.47
N PHE A 442 -8.43 -0.05 17.55
CA PHE A 442 -9.01 0.02 18.87
C PHE A 442 -8.61 1.31 19.59
N ASP A 443 -9.60 2.18 19.81
CA ASP A 443 -9.51 3.30 20.74
C ASP A 443 -10.06 2.84 22.09
N GLY A 444 -9.23 2.84 23.13
CA GLY A 444 -9.63 2.43 24.47
C GLY A 444 -8.60 1.61 25.24
N LEU A 445 -7.32 1.64 24.86
CA LEU A 445 -6.28 1.01 25.68
C LEU A 445 -6.28 1.66 27.08
N GLU A 446 -6.25 0.82 28.11
CA GLU A 446 -6.22 1.25 29.51
C GLU A 446 -4.77 1.26 30.00
N ALA A 447 -4.31 2.41 30.50
CA ALA A 447 -2.95 2.58 30.98
C ALA A 447 -2.56 1.52 32.03
N GLY A 448 -1.42 0.87 31.82
CA GLY A 448 -0.89 -0.19 32.67
C GLY A 448 -1.51 -1.56 32.43
N HIS A 449 -2.50 -1.70 31.54
CA HIS A 449 -3.00 -3.00 31.13
C HIS A 449 -2.03 -3.68 30.17
N LEU A 450 -1.93 -5.00 30.33
CA LEU A 450 -1.19 -5.90 29.46
C LEU A 450 -2.11 -6.39 28.34
N TYR A 451 -1.69 -6.19 27.09
CA TYR A 451 -2.40 -6.60 25.90
C TYR A 451 -1.57 -7.59 25.08
N GLU A 452 -2.26 -8.41 24.29
CA GLU A 452 -1.69 -9.28 23.27
C GLU A 452 -2.40 -9.05 21.93
N LEU A 453 -1.63 -8.79 20.88
CA LEU A 453 -2.06 -9.11 19.52
C LEU A 453 -1.79 -10.59 19.29
N ARG A 454 -2.78 -11.30 18.73
CA ARG A 454 -2.67 -12.72 18.41
C ARG A 454 -3.04 -12.96 16.96
N VAL A 455 -2.11 -13.50 16.20
CA VAL A 455 -2.35 -14.08 14.89
C VAL A 455 -2.65 -15.56 15.08
N SER A 456 -3.67 -16.09 14.41
CA SER A 456 -3.99 -17.52 14.45
C SER A 456 -4.44 -18.03 13.09
N SER A 457 -4.07 -19.27 12.77
CA SER A 457 -4.55 -19.94 11.56
C SER A 457 -5.78 -20.79 11.82
N ALA A 458 -6.77 -20.70 10.94
CA ALA A 458 -7.97 -21.52 10.99
C ALA A 458 -7.76 -22.95 10.42
N SER A 459 -6.68 -23.16 9.67
CA SER A 459 -6.30 -24.42 9.01
C SER A 459 -4.87 -24.84 9.37
N LEU A 460 -4.49 -26.08 9.02
CA LEU A 460 -3.08 -26.45 9.00
C LEU A 460 -2.46 -25.93 7.70
N ALA A 461 -1.51 -25.02 7.81
CA ALA A 461 -0.80 -24.40 6.69
C ALA A 461 0.70 -24.26 6.98
N ASP A 462 1.47 -24.01 5.93
CA ASP A 462 2.85 -23.54 5.97
C ASP A 462 2.92 -22.37 5.01
N TRP A 463 2.73 -21.17 5.55
CA TRP A 463 2.50 -19.95 4.81
C TRP A 463 3.14 -18.80 5.56
N ASP A 464 3.55 -17.76 4.87
CA ASP A 464 4.10 -16.57 5.48
C ASP A 464 3.03 -15.52 5.82
N TYR A 465 3.36 -14.61 6.72
CA TYR A 465 2.56 -13.40 6.91
C TYR A 465 3.43 -12.25 7.40
N ALA A 466 2.92 -11.03 7.23
CA ALA A 466 3.42 -9.86 7.92
C ALA A 466 2.37 -9.27 8.86
N LEU A 467 2.78 -8.90 10.07
CA LEU A 467 1.99 -8.10 10.99
C LEU A 467 2.69 -6.77 11.22
N ALA A 468 1.97 -5.66 11.10
CA ALA A 468 2.49 -4.33 11.43
C ALA A 468 1.60 -3.64 12.47
N TRP A 469 2.19 -2.85 13.37
CA TRP A 469 1.44 -2.14 14.40
C TRP A 469 2.01 -0.76 14.74
N GLN A 470 1.12 0.09 15.23
CA GLN A 470 1.45 1.28 16.01
C GLN A 470 0.51 1.42 17.20
N ILE A 471 1.11 1.69 18.35
CA ILE A 471 0.48 2.07 19.60
C ILE A 471 0.75 3.56 19.78
N THR A 472 -0.31 4.31 20.00
CA THR A 472 -0.23 5.77 20.09
C THR A 472 -1.15 6.27 21.18
N GLY A 473 -0.77 7.41 21.74
CA GLY A 473 -1.71 8.23 22.48
C GLY A 473 -2.59 9.07 21.57
N VAL A 474 -3.73 9.51 22.11
CA VAL A 474 -4.51 10.57 21.46
C VAL A 474 -3.62 11.80 21.43
N PRO A 475 -3.40 12.41 20.26
CA PRO A 475 -2.80 13.72 20.22
C PRO A 475 -3.64 14.63 21.11
N GLU A 476 -3.07 15.06 22.23
CA GLU A 476 -3.62 16.17 22.98
C GLU A 476 -3.88 17.27 21.94
N PRO A 477 -5.12 17.79 21.83
CA PRO A 477 -5.36 18.95 21.00
C PRO A 477 -4.28 19.98 21.34
N SER A 478 -3.84 20.75 20.36
CA SER A 478 -2.76 21.75 20.38
C SER A 478 -2.77 22.78 21.53
N THR A 479 -3.62 22.62 22.55
CA THR A 479 -3.58 23.21 23.88
C THR A 479 -2.20 23.21 24.55
N ALA A 480 -1.32 22.21 24.33
CA ALA A 480 0.05 22.25 24.86
C ALA A 480 0.91 23.36 24.21
N LEU A 481 0.77 23.56 22.90
CA LEU A 481 1.41 24.65 22.14
C LEU A 481 0.78 26.02 22.47
N LEU A 482 -0.52 26.05 22.72
CA LEU A 482 -1.23 27.24 23.19
C LEU A 482 -0.86 27.64 24.64
N ALA A 483 -0.58 26.67 25.51
CA ALA A 483 -0.10 26.92 26.87
C ALA A 483 1.34 27.45 26.87
N ALA A 484 2.22 26.92 26.00
CA ALA A 484 3.59 27.42 25.83
C ALA A 484 3.61 28.86 25.30
N CYS A 485 2.76 29.18 24.30
CA CYS A 485 2.61 30.54 23.78
C CYS A 485 1.94 31.49 24.80
N GLY A 486 0.97 31.00 25.59
CA GLY A 486 0.29 31.77 26.64
C GLY A 486 1.22 32.15 27.80
N LEU A 487 2.11 31.25 28.21
CA LEU A 487 3.08 31.51 29.28
C LEU A 487 4.18 32.49 28.85
N ALA A 488 4.61 32.45 27.58
CA ALA A 488 5.53 33.45 27.00
C ALA A 488 4.90 34.86 26.92
N ALA A 489 3.61 34.95 26.56
CA ALA A 489 2.90 36.23 26.51
C ALA A 489 2.67 36.86 27.89
N ILE A 490 2.45 36.05 28.93
CA ILE A 490 2.27 36.54 30.31
C ILE A 490 3.61 37.00 30.92
N SER A 491 4.72 36.34 30.58
CA SER A 491 6.05 36.70 31.09
C SER A 491 6.63 37.96 30.42
N ILE A 492 6.25 38.25 29.17
CA ILE A 492 6.60 39.52 28.49
C ILE A 492 5.76 40.70 29.02
N ARG A 493 4.50 40.46 29.43
CA ARG A 493 3.61 41.53 29.94
C ARG A 493 3.92 41.96 31.38
N ARG A 494 4.66 41.15 32.16
CA ARG A 494 5.13 41.51 33.52
C ARG A 494 6.44 42.30 33.56
N ARG A 495 7.07 42.60 32.41
CA ARG A 495 8.33 43.37 32.32
C ARG A 495 8.20 44.72 31.60
N ARG A 496 7.02 45.36 31.64
CA ARG A 496 6.84 46.76 31.24
C ARG A 496 6.22 47.58 32.34
#